data_AF-A0A9W8CSM5-F1
#
_entry.id   AF-A0A9W8CSM5-F1
#
_cell.length_a   1.000
_cell.length_b   1.000
_cell.length_c   1.000
_cell.angle_alpha   90.00
_cell.angle_beta   90.00
_cell.angle_gamma   90.00
#
_symmetry.space_group_name_H-M   'P 1'
#
loop_
_entity.id
_entity.type
_entity.pdbx_description
1 polymer ?
#
loop_
_entity_poly.entity_id
_entity_poly.type
_entity_poly.pdbx_seq_one_letter_code
_entity_poly.pdbx_strand_id
1 'polypeptide(L)'
;MTVYIVAPSGLQESDRWFYGGFINFSLKWDGDTACSEYVVPYAGFNGNYRRLKIFTPNDSSGLPALANSSQGILSDPSQLVISGNATALLLYSIEVPTRILSATMVSSTGKVVGYLGYGYVEYDIRNLPLGETPVSGAIIANSVFSDKEETTEVDVPPGRYHARLMALYPFGNPKNPEDYQTWDSPEFTIA
;
A
#
# COMPACT_ATOMS: atom_id res chain seq x y z
N MET A 1 -10.52 -29.63 24.81
CA MET A 1 -9.10 -29.71 24.41
C MET A 1 -8.79 -28.51 23.53
N THR A 2 -7.68 -27.83 23.76
CA THR A 2 -7.26 -26.68 22.94
C THR A 2 -5.95 -27.06 22.26
N VAL A 3 -5.87 -26.85 20.94
CA VAL A 3 -4.65 -27.07 20.16
C VAL A 3 -4.09 -25.71 19.76
N TYR A 4 -2.80 -25.51 20.01
CA TYR A 4 -2.07 -24.30 19.59
C TYR A 4 -1.15 -24.67 18.42
N ILE A 5 -1.22 -23.87 17.37
CA ILE A 5 -0.29 -23.95 16.24
C ILE A 5 0.73 -22.84 16.44
N VAL A 6 2.01 -23.22 16.49
CA VAL A 6 3.13 -22.29 16.61
C VAL A 6 3.96 -22.34 15.33
N ALA A 7 4.54 -21.19 14.96
CA ALA A 7 5.42 -21.13 13.80
C ALA A 7 6.62 -22.09 14.00
N PRO A 8 7.10 -22.76 12.93
CA PRO A 8 8.32 -23.54 12.97
C PRO A 8 9.51 -22.74 13.52
N SER A 9 10.39 -23.40 14.28
CA SER A 9 11.60 -22.77 14.82
C SER A 9 12.56 -22.34 13.72
N GLY A 10 13.21 -21.19 13.89
CA GLY A 10 14.24 -20.69 12.97
C GLY A 10 13.72 -19.81 11.83
N LEU A 11 12.41 -19.60 11.72
CA LEU A 11 11.84 -18.67 10.76
C LEU A 11 12.02 -17.21 11.22
N GLN A 12 12.65 -16.38 10.41
CA GLN A 12 12.73 -14.94 10.67
C GLN A 12 11.41 -14.26 10.25
N GLU A 13 10.93 -13.31 11.06
CA GLU A 13 9.70 -12.56 10.73
C GLU A 13 9.86 -11.70 9.46
N SER A 14 11.08 -11.21 9.20
CA SER A 14 11.41 -10.39 8.03
C SER A 14 11.13 -11.08 6.70
N ASP A 15 11.21 -12.40 6.67
CA ASP A 15 11.15 -13.21 5.46
C ASP A 15 9.72 -13.57 5.04
N ARG A 16 8.72 -13.17 5.83
CA ARG A 16 7.28 -13.31 5.51
C ARG A 16 6.86 -14.76 5.21
N TRP A 17 7.37 -15.70 6.01
CA TRP A 17 7.10 -17.13 5.83
C TRP A 17 5.60 -17.46 6.00
N PHE A 18 5.04 -18.16 5.01
CA PHE A 18 3.82 -18.94 5.17
C PHE A 18 4.20 -20.36 5.55
N TYR A 19 3.49 -20.94 6.51
CA TYR A 19 3.65 -22.33 6.91
C TYR A 19 2.27 -22.98 6.98
N GLY A 20 2.22 -24.30 6.86
CA GLY A 20 0.96 -25.01 6.87
C GLY A 20 1.15 -26.50 7.04
N GLY A 21 0.03 -27.19 7.15
CA GLY A 21 -0.02 -28.63 7.33
C GLY A 21 -1.43 -29.08 7.63
N PHE A 22 -1.54 -30.19 8.35
CA PHE A 22 -2.81 -30.72 8.79
C PHE A 22 -2.69 -31.29 10.20
N ILE A 23 -3.82 -31.32 10.90
CA ILE A 23 -3.99 -31.99 12.19
C ILE A 23 -4.96 -33.15 11.97
N ASN A 24 -4.53 -34.35 12.32
CA ASN A 24 -5.38 -35.54 12.30
C ASN A 24 -6.02 -35.73 13.68
N PHE A 25 -7.34 -35.89 13.72
CA PHE A 25 -8.08 -36.18 14.92
C PHE A 25 -8.82 -37.50 14.77
N SER A 26 -8.57 -38.43 15.70
CA SER A 26 -9.43 -39.58 15.92
C SER A 26 -10.42 -39.21 17.04
N LEU A 27 -11.66 -38.90 16.68
CA LEU A 27 -12.68 -38.44 17.62
C LEU A 27 -13.75 -39.52 17.82
N LYS A 28 -14.21 -39.66 19.05
CA LYS A 28 -15.37 -40.48 19.41
C LYS A 28 -16.35 -39.57 20.14
N TRP A 29 -17.54 -39.38 19.59
CA TRP A 29 -18.57 -38.57 20.23
C TRP A 29 -19.36 -39.42 21.24
N ASP A 30 -20.04 -38.77 22.19
CA ASP A 30 -20.87 -39.49 23.15
C ASP A 30 -21.99 -40.25 22.44
N GLY A 31 -22.11 -41.54 22.75
CA GLY A 31 -23.04 -42.45 22.09
C GLY A 31 -22.47 -43.18 20.86
N ASP A 32 -21.30 -42.78 20.37
CA ASP A 32 -20.65 -43.50 19.28
C ASP A 32 -20.07 -44.84 19.76
N THR A 33 -20.13 -45.85 18.90
CA THR A 33 -19.50 -47.15 19.15
C THR A 33 -18.08 -47.24 18.59
N ALA A 34 -17.68 -46.33 17.69
CA ALA A 34 -16.37 -46.29 17.03
C ALA A 34 -15.83 -44.85 16.91
N CYS A 35 -14.51 -44.72 16.69
CA CYS A 35 -13.89 -43.43 16.37
C CYS A 35 -14.08 -43.08 14.89
N SER A 36 -14.21 -41.79 14.61
CA SER A 36 -14.13 -41.19 13.28
C SER A 36 -12.84 -40.41 13.13
N GLU A 37 -12.25 -40.44 11.94
CA GLU A 37 -11.04 -39.70 11.60
C GLU A 37 -11.38 -38.38 10.91
N TYR A 38 -10.74 -37.30 11.33
CA TYR A 38 -10.89 -35.97 10.75
C TYR A 38 -9.52 -35.38 10.44
N VAL A 39 -9.40 -34.76 9.27
CA VAL A 39 -8.20 -34.03 8.85
C VAL A 39 -8.53 -32.56 8.76
N VAL A 40 -7.88 -31.74 9.57
CA VAL A 40 -8.08 -30.28 9.58
C VAL A 40 -6.84 -29.61 9.00
N PRO A 41 -6.90 -29.06 7.78
CA PRO A 41 -5.79 -28.31 7.22
C PRO A 41 -5.63 -26.98 7.97
N TYR A 42 -4.41 -26.49 8.05
CA TYR A 42 -4.11 -25.17 8.59
C TYR A 42 -3.05 -24.45 7.76
N ALA A 43 -3.13 -23.13 7.80
CA ALA A 43 -2.10 -22.23 7.30
C ALA A 43 -1.84 -21.15 8.36
N GLY A 44 -0.59 -20.77 8.49
CA GLY A 44 -0.13 -19.71 9.38
C GLY A 44 0.86 -18.80 8.65
N PHE A 45 0.97 -17.59 9.17
CA PHE A 45 1.96 -16.60 8.74
C PHE A 45 2.90 -16.31 9.90
N ASN A 46 4.20 -16.26 9.63
CA ASN A 46 5.20 -15.94 10.65
C ASN A 46 5.28 -14.42 10.85
N GLY A 47 4.83 -13.93 12.01
CA GLY A 47 4.79 -12.50 12.35
C GLY A 47 3.39 -11.88 12.19
N ASN A 48 3.33 -10.55 12.16
CA ASN A 48 2.06 -9.82 12.08
C ASN A 48 1.66 -9.48 10.64
N TYR A 49 0.83 -10.32 10.03
CA TYR A 49 0.34 -10.13 8.67
C TYR A 49 -0.39 -8.79 8.47
N ARG A 50 -1.05 -8.25 9.52
CA ARG A 50 -1.77 -6.98 9.48
C ARG A 50 -0.85 -5.75 9.47
N ARG A 51 0.47 -5.93 9.55
CA ARG A 51 1.45 -4.85 9.60
C ARG A 51 2.57 -5.04 8.56
N LEU A 52 2.31 -5.80 7.51
CA LEU A 52 3.25 -5.90 6.40
C LEU A 52 3.42 -4.55 5.71
N LYS A 53 4.67 -4.20 5.42
CA LYS A 53 5.00 -3.02 4.62
C LYS A 53 4.49 -3.24 3.19
N ILE A 54 3.57 -2.37 2.79
CA ILE A 54 3.01 -2.26 1.43
C ILE A 54 3.99 -1.51 0.54
N PHE A 55 4.56 -0.42 1.06
CA PHE A 55 5.64 0.32 0.40
C PHE A 55 6.94 0.16 1.20
N THR A 56 8.09 0.18 0.52
CA THR A 56 9.41 0.15 1.17
C THR A 56 10.22 1.40 0.82
N PRO A 57 9.95 2.56 1.46
CA PRO A 57 10.71 3.78 1.23
C PRO A 57 12.22 3.57 1.39
N ASN A 58 13.00 4.13 0.47
CA ASN A 58 14.47 4.11 0.48
C ASN A 58 15.10 2.71 0.37
N ASP A 59 14.43 1.76 -0.26
CA ASP A 59 15.09 0.55 -0.75
C ASP A 59 15.96 0.86 -1.99
N SER A 60 16.55 -0.16 -2.60
CA SER A 60 17.37 0.00 -3.81
C SER A 60 16.62 0.56 -5.02
N SER A 61 15.28 0.58 -5.01
CA SER A 61 14.47 1.16 -6.07
C SER A 61 14.29 2.68 -5.93
N GLY A 62 14.52 3.22 -4.72
CA GLY A 62 14.32 4.64 -4.41
C GLY A 62 12.86 5.08 -4.39
N LEU A 63 11.90 4.15 -4.32
CA LEU A 63 10.47 4.44 -4.30
C LEU A 63 9.88 4.39 -2.87
N PRO A 64 8.75 5.07 -2.60
CA PRO A 64 8.05 6.02 -3.46
C PRO A 64 8.87 7.30 -3.72
N ALA A 65 8.66 7.93 -4.87
CA ALA A 65 9.39 9.13 -5.25
C ALA A 65 8.62 10.05 -6.20
N LEU A 66 9.02 11.33 -6.25
CA LEU A 66 8.58 12.24 -7.29
C LEU A 66 9.48 12.11 -8.52
N ALA A 67 8.87 12.12 -9.70
CA ALA A 67 9.55 12.07 -10.97
C ALA A 67 9.04 13.16 -11.91
N ASN A 68 9.96 13.74 -12.67
CA ASN A 68 9.59 14.58 -13.80
C ASN A 68 9.46 13.69 -15.03
N SER A 69 8.35 13.84 -15.77
CA SER A 69 8.07 13.11 -17.02
C SER A 69 9.23 13.17 -18.04
N SER A 70 10.08 14.20 -17.96
CA SER A 70 11.24 14.39 -18.85
C SER A 70 12.60 13.95 -18.27
N GLN A 71 12.73 13.80 -16.94
CA GLN A 71 14.04 13.61 -16.28
C GLN A 71 14.14 12.34 -15.40
N GLY A 72 13.04 11.61 -15.20
CA GLY A 72 13.00 10.46 -14.30
C GLY A 72 12.85 10.87 -12.83
N ILE A 73 13.19 9.96 -11.92
CA ILE A 73 13.11 10.20 -10.46
C ILE A 73 13.99 11.40 -10.08
N LEU A 74 13.43 12.34 -9.35
CA LEU A 74 14.12 13.55 -8.92
C LEU A 74 15.04 13.27 -7.74
N SER A 75 16.30 13.70 -7.85
CA SER A 75 17.26 13.66 -6.73
C SER A 75 17.01 14.75 -5.70
N ASP A 76 16.45 15.90 -6.11
CA ASP A 76 16.01 16.99 -5.24
C ASP A 76 14.57 17.41 -5.62
N PRO A 77 13.55 16.85 -4.94
CA PRO A 77 12.16 17.16 -5.24
C PRO A 77 11.73 18.60 -4.90
N SER A 78 12.53 19.36 -4.13
CA SER A 78 12.22 20.76 -3.83
C SER A 78 12.31 21.68 -5.05
N GLN A 79 13.02 21.25 -6.08
CA GLN A 79 13.12 21.93 -7.38
C GLN A 79 11.92 21.63 -8.29
N LEU A 80 11.01 20.74 -7.90
CA LEU A 80 9.83 20.44 -8.69
C LEU A 80 8.87 21.65 -8.65
N VAL A 81 8.65 22.23 -9.83
CA VAL A 81 7.67 23.28 -10.05
C VAL A 81 6.71 22.83 -11.14
N ILE A 82 5.42 22.80 -10.82
CA ILE A 82 4.33 22.52 -11.75
C ILE A 82 3.70 23.85 -12.16
N SER A 83 3.75 24.19 -13.45
CA SER A 83 3.22 25.44 -13.99
C SER A 83 2.50 25.21 -15.31
N GLY A 84 1.39 25.90 -15.55
CA GLY A 84 0.59 25.72 -16.76
C GLY A 84 0.15 24.26 -16.93
N ASN A 85 0.43 23.67 -18.09
CA ASN A 85 0.04 22.28 -18.40
C ASN A 85 1.14 21.25 -18.08
N ALA A 86 2.19 21.64 -17.34
CA ALA A 86 3.22 20.70 -16.93
C ALA A 86 2.66 19.67 -15.95
N THR A 87 3.17 18.44 -16.01
CA THR A 87 2.83 17.38 -15.05
C THR A 87 4.08 16.67 -14.53
N ALA A 88 3.95 16.13 -13.33
CA ALA A 88 4.91 15.22 -12.72
C ALA A 88 4.23 13.93 -12.29
N LEU A 89 5.01 12.98 -11.83
CA LEU A 89 4.54 11.68 -11.38
C LEU A 89 4.94 11.45 -9.93
N LEU A 90 4.01 10.95 -9.13
CA LEU A 90 4.29 10.22 -7.91
C LEU A 90 4.44 8.75 -8.29
N LEU A 91 5.66 8.21 -8.24
CA LEU A 91 5.94 6.80 -8.52
C LEU A 91 6.01 5.99 -7.24
N TYR A 92 5.49 4.77 -7.25
CA TYR A 92 5.51 3.86 -6.12
C TYR A 92 5.53 2.39 -6.55
N SER A 93 5.97 1.51 -5.66
CA SER A 93 5.91 0.05 -5.81
C SER A 93 5.20 -0.56 -4.61
N ILE A 94 4.31 -1.51 -4.89
CA ILE A 94 3.48 -2.23 -3.94
C ILE A 94 4.04 -3.63 -3.76
N GLU A 95 4.48 -3.93 -2.54
CA GLU A 95 5.04 -5.23 -2.15
C GLU A 95 3.95 -6.25 -1.77
N VAL A 96 2.84 -5.74 -1.25
CA VAL A 96 1.70 -6.54 -0.76
C VAL A 96 0.42 -5.89 -1.26
N PRO A 97 -0.52 -6.66 -1.87
CA PRO A 97 -1.78 -6.11 -2.34
C PRO A 97 -2.52 -5.32 -1.24
N THR A 98 -3.19 -4.26 -1.65
CA THR A 98 -3.96 -3.40 -0.76
C THR A 98 -5.38 -3.23 -1.28
N ARG A 99 -6.37 -3.21 -0.39
CA ARG A 99 -7.76 -2.94 -0.80
C ARG A 99 -7.97 -1.49 -1.19
N ILE A 100 -7.27 -0.55 -0.54
CA ILE A 100 -7.41 0.88 -0.84
C ILE A 100 -6.02 1.46 -0.95
N LEU A 101 -5.77 2.12 -2.07
CA LEU A 101 -4.63 3.00 -2.26
C LEU A 101 -5.15 4.39 -2.62
N SER A 102 -4.57 5.42 -2.00
CA SER A 102 -4.87 6.80 -2.34
C SER A 102 -3.62 7.67 -2.36
N ALA A 103 -3.44 8.40 -3.45
CA ALA A 103 -2.49 9.47 -3.64
C ALA A 103 -3.24 10.81 -3.68
N THR A 104 -2.92 11.70 -2.76
CA THR A 104 -3.61 12.99 -2.57
C THR A 104 -2.61 14.14 -2.52
N MET A 105 -3.05 15.33 -2.92
CA MET A 105 -2.29 16.55 -2.70
C MET A 105 -2.63 17.13 -1.34
N VAL A 106 -1.60 17.52 -0.58
CA VAL A 106 -1.74 18.09 0.76
C VAL A 106 -1.02 19.44 0.79
N SER A 107 -1.72 20.47 1.24
CA SER A 107 -1.13 21.80 1.43
C SER A 107 -0.10 21.81 2.56
N SER A 108 0.77 22.82 2.56
CA SER A 108 1.71 23.08 3.68
C SER A 108 1.04 23.22 5.07
N THR A 109 -0.27 23.46 5.13
CA THR A 109 -1.04 23.49 6.39
C THR A 109 -1.53 22.11 6.86
N GLY A 110 -1.25 21.04 6.09
CA GLY A 110 -1.69 19.68 6.35
C GLY A 110 -3.10 19.35 5.84
N LYS A 111 -3.80 20.30 5.21
CA LYS A 111 -5.12 20.08 4.60
C LYS A 111 -4.99 19.33 3.28
N VAL A 112 -5.72 18.22 3.12
CA VAL A 112 -5.92 17.54 1.84
C VAL A 112 -6.71 18.44 0.89
N VAL A 113 -6.17 18.65 -0.31
CA VAL A 113 -6.77 19.46 -1.37
C VAL A 113 -7.68 18.60 -2.26
N GLY A 114 -7.20 17.42 -2.65
CA GLY A 114 -7.92 16.47 -3.48
C GLY A 114 -7.05 15.27 -3.87
N TYR A 115 -7.63 14.35 -4.64
CA TYR A 115 -6.94 13.20 -5.22
C TYR A 115 -6.07 13.64 -6.41
N LEU A 116 -4.88 13.06 -6.51
CA LEU A 116 -4.06 13.16 -7.72
C LEU A 116 -4.74 12.40 -8.87
N GLY A 117 -4.33 12.64 -10.13
CA GLY A 117 -4.85 11.86 -11.26
C GLY A 117 -4.37 10.40 -11.18
N TYR A 118 -5.26 9.43 -11.41
CA TYR A 118 -5.06 8.02 -11.05
C TYR A 118 -4.74 7.82 -9.55
N GLY A 119 -5.20 8.74 -8.72
CA GLY A 119 -4.82 8.85 -7.31
C GLY A 119 -5.71 8.06 -6.37
N TYR A 120 -6.68 7.29 -6.86
CA TYR A 120 -7.47 6.40 -6.02
C TYR A 120 -7.69 5.06 -6.71
N VAL A 121 -7.35 3.97 -6.01
CA VAL A 121 -7.54 2.61 -6.52
C VAL A 121 -8.16 1.75 -5.44
N GLU A 122 -9.24 1.04 -5.79
CA GLU A 122 -9.77 -0.05 -4.98
C GLU A 122 -9.25 -1.39 -5.51
N TYR A 123 -8.70 -2.21 -4.61
CA TYR A 123 -8.05 -3.50 -4.89
C TYR A 123 -6.82 -3.38 -5.80
N ASP A 124 -5.77 -2.74 -5.29
CA ASP A 124 -4.49 -2.66 -5.98
C ASP A 124 -3.63 -3.91 -5.71
N ILE A 125 -2.94 -4.36 -6.74
CA ILE A 125 -2.13 -5.58 -6.73
C ILE A 125 -0.67 -5.23 -6.45
N ARG A 126 0.14 -6.25 -6.12
CA ARG A 126 1.58 -6.06 -6.01
C ARG A 126 2.21 -5.75 -7.38
N ASN A 127 3.25 -4.92 -7.39
CA ASN A 127 4.09 -4.76 -8.58
C ASN A 127 4.97 -6.02 -8.76
N LEU A 128 5.29 -6.35 -10.01
CA LEU A 128 6.12 -7.50 -10.34
C LEU A 128 7.60 -7.16 -10.14
N PRO A 129 8.39 -8.01 -9.46
CA PRO A 129 9.82 -7.77 -9.25
C PRO A 129 10.68 -7.96 -10.52
N LEU A 130 10.12 -8.45 -11.63
CA LEU A 130 10.83 -8.74 -12.88
C LEU A 130 9.95 -8.33 -14.08
N GLY A 131 10.23 -7.19 -14.75
CA GLY A 131 9.53 -6.79 -15.98
C GLY A 131 9.45 -5.28 -16.25
N GLU A 132 8.71 -4.91 -17.31
CA GLU A 132 8.53 -3.54 -17.85
C GLU A 132 7.65 -2.60 -17.00
N THR A 133 7.07 -3.07 -15.88
CA THR A 133 6.21 -2.23 -15.02
C THR A 133 6.50 -2.41 -13.52
N PRO A 134 7.75 -2.16 -13.07
CA PRO A 134 8.11 -2.30 -11.65
C PRO A 134 7.52 -1.18 -10.78
N VAL A 135 6.80 -0.22 -11.38
CA VAL A 135 6.27 0.97 -10.70
C VAL A 135 4.85 1.25 -11.16
N SER A 136 4.00 1.65 -10.23
CA SER A 136 2.73 2.34 -10.48
C SER A 136 2.92 3.84 -10.24
N GLY A 137 1.97 4.67 -10.64
CA GLY A 137 2.06 6.10 -10.33
C GLY A 137 0.77 6.88 -10.46
N ALA A 138 0.77 8.04 -9.80
CA ALA A 138 -0.28 9.04 -9.88
C ALA A 138 0.26 10.34 -10.49
N ILE A 139 -0.59 11.09 -11.20
CA ILE A 139 -0.24 12.32 -11.90
C ILE A 139 -0.39 13.52 -10.95
N ILE A 140 0.68 14.31 -10.85
CA ILE A 140 0.67 15.61 -10.19
C ILE A 140 0.53 16.68 -11.28
N ALA A 141 -0.53 17.48 -11.18
CA ALA A 141 -0.85 18.58 -12.09
C ALA A 141 -1.21 19.85 -11.30
N ASN A 142 -1.59 20.92 -12.02
CA ASN A 142 -2.14 22.15 -11.45
C ASN A 142 -3.61 22.01 -10.99
N SER A 143 -4.17 20.81 -11.09
CA SER A 143 -5.51 20.44 -10.67
C SER A 143 -5.49 19.12 -9.88
N VAL A 144 -6.56 18.89 -9.13
CA VAL A 144 -6.84 17.64 -8.39
C VAL A 144 -8.30 17.25 -8.57
N PHE A 145 -8.66 16.03 -8.19
CA PHE A 145 -10.04 15.57 -8.18
C PHE A 145 -10.64 15.63 -6.76
N SER A 146 -11.86 16.13 -6.65
CA SER A 146 -12.57 16.19 -5.36
C SER A 146 -13.29 14.89 -4.99
N ASP A 147 -13.46 13.99 -5.96
CA ASP A 147 -14.04 12.66 -5.84
C ASP A 147 -13.06 11.57 -6.28
N LYS A 148 -13.37 10.32 -5.95
CA LYS A 148 -12.50 9.15 -6.18
C LYS A 148 -12.64 8.58 -7.59
N GLU A 149 -13.74 8.95 -8.25
CA GLU A 149 -14.11 8.53 -9.60
C GLU A 149 -13.47 9.46 -10.66
N GLU A 150 -12.74 10.48 -10.22
CA GLU A 150 -12.03 11.45 -11.06
C GLU A 150 -12.98 12.21 -12.00
N THR A 151 -14.17 12.55 -11.50
CA THR A 151 -15.23 13.21 -12.29
C THR A 151 -15.27 14.72 -12.11
N THR A 152 -14.80 15.22 -10.96
CA THR A 152 -14.86 16.63 -10.58
C THR A 152 -13.46 17.16 -10.32
N GLU A 153 -12.88 17.75 -11.36
CA GLU A 153 -11.58 18.41 -11.33
C GLU A 153 -11.68 19.80 -10.68
N VAL A 154 -10.66 20.16 -9.89
CA VAL A 154 -10.57 21.40 -9.12
C VAL A 154 -9.16 21.96 -9.27
N ASP A 155 -9.07 23.23 -9.67
CA ASP A 155 -7.79 23.93 -9.76
C ASP A 155 -7.13 24.06 -8.40
N VAL A 156 -5.82 23.81 -8.37
CA VAL A 156 -4.99 23.98 -7.18
C VAL A 156 -4.40 25.40 -7.21
N PRO A 157 -4.63 26.22 -6.17
CA PRO A 157 -4.01 27.54 -6.08
C PRO A 157 -2.48 27.45 -6.04
N PRO A 158 -1.75 28.46 -6.57
CA PRO A 158 -0.30 28.52 -6.43
C PRO A 158 0.15 28.43 -4.97
N GLY A 159 1.18 27.64 -4.69
CA GLY A 159 1.63 27.38 -3.33
C GLY A 159 2.56 26.17 -3.19
N ARG A 160 2.90 25.84 -1.94
CA ARG A 160 3.70 24.65 -1.58
C ARG A 160 2.83 23.50 -1.09
N TYR A 161 3.13 22.32 -1.59
CA TYR A 161 2.36 21.10 -1.38
C TYR A 161 3.29 19.89 -1.22
N HIS A 162 2.78 18.81 -0.64
CA HIS A 162 3.36 17.48 -0.77
C HIS A 162 2.30 16.50 -1.29
N ALA A 163 2.76 15.39 -1.87
CA ALA A 163 1.91 14.28 -2.25
C ALA A 163 1.89 13.28 -1.10
N ARG A 164 0.69 12.87 -0.68
CA ARG A 164 0.47 11.85 0.34
C ARG A 164 -0.02 10.57 -0.30
N LEU A 165 0.75 9.51 -0.15
CA LEU A 165 0.40 8.14 -0.52
C LEU A 165 -0.06 7.38 0.73
N MET A 166 -1.24 6.79 0.67
CA MET A 166 -1.78 5.94 1.71
C MET A 166 -2.19 4.59 1.13
N ALA A 167 -1.91 3.51 1.84
CA ALA A 167 -2.44 2.20 1.52
C ALA A 167 -2.92 1.46 2.77
N LEU A 168 -4.09 0.83 2.66
CA LEU A 168 -4.71 0.10 3.75
C LEU A 168 -3.95 -1.20 4.02
N TYR A 169 -3.49 -1.39 5.26
CA TYR A 169 -2.87 -2.64 5.69
C TYR A 169 -3.79 -3.86 5.45
N PRO A 170 -3.21 -5.07 5.27
CA PRO A 170 -4.01 -6.28 5.16
C PRO A 170 -4.99 -6.42 6.34
N PHE A 171 -6.27 -6.62 6.02
CA PHE A 171 -7.38 -6.68 6.99
C PHE A 171 -7.63 -5.41 7.81
N GLY A 172 -7.06 -4.26 7.40
CA GLY A 172 -7.30 -2.97 8.03
C GLY A 172 -8.75 -2.49 7.88
N ASN A 173 -9.20 -1.67 8.83
CA ASN A 173 -10.50 -0.99 8.75
C ASN A 173 -10.33 0.35 8.02
N PRO A 174 -11.00 0.58 6.87
CA PRO A 174 -10.88 1.84 6.11
C PRO A 174 -11.35 3.08 6.85
N LYS A 175 -12.10 2.91 7.94
CA LYS A 175 -12.56 4.02 8.79
C LYS A 175 -11.56 4.39 9.88
N ASN A 176 -10.47 3.63 10.02
CA ASN A 176 -9.44 3.83 11.03
C ASN A 176 -8.14 4.31 10.36
N PRO A 177 -7.68 5.55 10.60
CA PRO A 177 -6.46 6.07 9.97
C PRO A 177 -5.20 5.28 10.37
N GLU A 178 -5.17 4.67 11.55
CA GLU A 178 -4.03 3.87 12.04
C GLU A 178 -3.85 2.53 11.29
N ASP A 179 -4.83 2.16 10.45
CA ASP A 179 -4.80 0.97 9.62
C ASP A 179 -4.23 1.25 8.22
N TYR A 180 -3.66 2.43 7.99
CA TYR A 180 -2.98 2.78 6.75
C TYR A 180 -1.46 2.89 6.93
N GLN A 181 -0.70 2.38 5.95
CA GLN A 181 0.65 2.84 5.73
C GLN A 181 0.59 4.19 5.00
N THR A 182 1.24 5.21 5.55
CA THR A 182 1.31 6.55 4.95
C THR A 182 2.75 6.88 4.57
N TRP A 183 2.91 7.51 3.41
CA TRP A 183 4.16 8.13 2.97
C TRP A 183 3.84 9.52 2.43
N ASP A 184 4.64 10.51 2.82
CA ASP A 184 4.57 11.88 2.31
C ASP A 184 5.82 12.19 1.50
N SER A 185 5.64 12.79 0.33
CA SER A 185 6.77 13.29 -0.46
C SER A 185 7.42 14.50 0.22
N PRO A 186 8.66 14.85 -0.16
CA PRO A 186 9.15 16.21 0.09
C PRO A 186 8.24 17.26 -0.58
N GLU A 187 8.32 18.50 -0.10
CA GLU A 187 7.52 19.61 -0.66
C GLU A 187 7.93 19.94 -2.10
N PHE A 188 6.94 20.32 -2.91
CA PHE A 188 7.09 20.87 -4.25
C PHE A 188 6.17 22.08 -4.44
N THR A 189 6.32 22.79 -5.57
CA THR A 189 5.59 24.04 -5.85
C THR A 189 4.59 23.87 -6.99
N ILE A 190 3.38 24.39 -6.80
CA ILE A 190 2.43 24.72 -7.87
C ILE A 190 2.54 26.22 -8.12
N ALA A 191 2.73 26.65 -9.37
CA ALA A 191 2.97 28.03 -9.77
C ALA A 191 1.90 28.57 -10.74
#